data_AF-A0A813KFD5-F1
#
_entry.id   AF-A0A813KFD5-F1
#
_cell.length_a   1.000
_cell.length_b   1.000
_cell.length_c   1.000
_cell.angle_alpha   90.00
_cell.angle_beta   90.00
_cell.angle_gamma   90.00
#
_symmetry.space_group_name_H-M   'P 1'
#
loop_
_entity.id
_entity.type
_entity.pdbx_description
1 polymer ?
#
loop_
_entity_poly.entity_id
_entity_poly.type
_entity_poly.pdbx_seq_one_letter_code
_entity_poly.pdbx_strand_id
1 'polypeptide(L)'
;VRLEPDGPMAVQVGSAVRRIGEATSSFGAPFHNVQRTERKAQHLAQRILDRALVACPFILCHLLLVFGQQFDGRGDCLAYSVILQAGLAGFLAVLVLSFFAFAPAMRWLMRSPLVLQFQMMFMHRHQAARPPPYLYLSDGGLIECLGVLMLLRRRMPLIICSDACEDAEYTLRALDDTIRLAREERICSFYDPDDPRRDVLLVMSEVRYSSCPFLRLGIRYEPSSAAGEGCEDGELLYIRMRLAPGDDAPERPLLKMSELLGAPSAPQGSAFRGTSAEQEASAAAQLSAPPPAPISMSLLADTSPQAAGAKLRREMDGACCDGCCGLGRCGGRRFPDFGTGN
;
A
#
# COMPACT_ATOMS: atom_id res chain seq x y z
N VAL A 1 6.70 -1.41 0.05
CA VAL A 1 7.09 -2.31 -1.05
C VAL A 1 8.28 -1.68 -1.79
N ARG A 2 9.37 -2.42 -2.08
CA ARG A 2 10.53 -1.90 -2.83
C ARG A 2 10.32 -2.21 -4.31
N LEU A 3 10.20 -1.19 -5.16
CA LEU A 3 9.77 -1.34 -6.55
C LEU A 3 10.90 -1.52 -7.57
N GLU A 4 12.15 -1.17 -7.23
CA GLU A 4 13.29 -1.30 -8.15
C GLU A 4 14.29 -2.38 -7.66
N PRO A 5 14.77 -3.28 -8.54
CA PRO A 5 16.07 -3.90 -8.34
C PRO A 5 17.10 -2.79 -8.46
N ASP A 6 17.95 -2.65 -7.45
CA ASP A 6 18.95 -1.58 -7.43
C ASP A 6 19.72 -1.57 -8.76
N GLY A 7 19.76 -0.40 -9.42
CA GLY A 7 20.63 -0.19 -10.57
C GLY A 7 22.11 -0.42 -10.18
N PRO A 8 23.08 -0.07 -11.05
CA PRO A 8 24.52 -0.36 -10.83
C PRO A 8 25.14 0.20 -9.53
N MET A 9 24.38 0.92 -8.71
CA MET A 9 24.70 1.29 -7.32
C MET A 9 24.29 0.25 -6.27
N ALA A 10 23.99 -1.00 -6.63
CA ALA A 10 24.19 -2.10 -5.70
C ALA A 10 25.70 -2.14 -5.42
N VAL A 11 26.12 -1.45 -4.35
CA VAL A 11 27.48 -1.57 -3.83
C VAL A 11 27.72 -3.07 -3.70
N GLN A 12 28.55 -3.64 -4.57
CA GLN A 12 29.08 -4.96 -4.37
C GLN A 12 29.79 -4.88 -3.04
N VAL A 13 29.10 -5.30 -1.99
CA VAL A 13 29.65 -5.35 -0.64
C VAL A 13 30.84 -6.26 -0.79
N GLY A 14 32.02 -5.64 -0.81
CA GLY A 14 33.22 -6.22 -1.38
C GLY A 14 33.59 -7.52 -0.69
N SER A 15 34.56 -8.21 -1.28
CA SER A 15 35.17 -9.45 -0.78
C SER A 15 35.41 -9.52 0.74
N ALA A 16 35.50 -8.39 1.44
CA ALA A 16 35.52 -8.29 2.90
C ALA A 16 34.30 -8.94 3.61
N VAL A 17 33.06 -8.72 3.16
CA VAL A 17 31.88 -9.35 3.79
C VAL A 17 31.77 -10.82 3.42
N ARG A 18 32.22 -11.18 2.21
CA ARG A 18 32.36 -12.59 1.79
C ARG A 18 33.37 -13.34 2.65
N ARG A 19 34.50 -12.72 3.02
CA ARG A 19 35.50 -13.30 3.93
C ARG A 19 34.97 -13.49 5.35
N ILE A 20 34.09 -12.60 5.83
CA ILE A 20 33.42 -12.78 7.13
C ILE A 20 32.48 -13.99 7.09
N GLY A 21 31.72 -14.16 6.00
CA GLY A 21 30.86 -15.35 5.79
C GLY A 21 31.66 -16.66 5.73
N GLU A 22 32.75 -16.68 4.96
CA GLU A 22 33.64 -17.83 4.81
C GLU A 22 34.28 -18.26 6.14
N ALA A 23 34.68 -17.33 7.01
CA ALA A 23 35.22 -17.64 8.34
C ALA A 23 34.19 -18.36 9.24
N THR A 24 32.92 -17.96 9.20
CA THR A 24 31.83 -18.60 9.95
C THR A 24 31.40 -19.97 9.41
N SER A 25 31.68 -20.29 8.15
CA SER A 25 31.28 -21.57 7.53
C SER A 25 32.08 -22.79 8.01
N SER A 26 33.20 -22.56 8.72
CA SER A 26 34.03 -23.61 9.32
C SER A 26 33.39 -24.32 10.53
N PHE A 27 32.28 -23.79 11.07
CA PHE A 27 31.57 -24.34 12.23
C PHE A 27 30.23 -24.98 11.82
N GLY A 28 30.28 -26.11 11.08
CA GLY A 28 29.26 -27.18 11.03
C GLY A 28 27.76 -26.84 10.86
N ALA A 29 27.39 -25.59 10.56
CA ALA A 29 26.01 -25.16 10.49
C ALA A 29 25.38 -25.55 9.14
N PRO A 30 24.12 -25.99 9.11
CA PRO A 30 23.45 -26.39 7.87
C PRO A 30 23.46 -25.24 6.84
N PHE A 31 23.95 -25.54 5.64
CA PHE A 31 24.25 -24.61 4.55
C PHE A 31 23.12 -23.62 4.20
N HIS A 32 21.86 -24.05 4.39
CA HIS A 32 20.66 -23.24 4.15
C HIS A 32 20.51 -22.05 5.10
N ASN A 33 21.01 -22.15 6.33
CA ASN A 33 20.94 -21.06 7.31
C ASN A 33 21.99 -19.97 7.02
N VAL A 34 23.15 -20.35 6.47
CA VAL A 34 24.25 -19.43 6.15
C VAL A 34 23.88 -18.49 5.00
N GLN A 35 23.27 -18.99 3.93
CA GLN A 35 22.82 -18.12 2.83
C GLN A 35 21.74 -17.11 3.27
N ARG A 36 20.90 -17.50 4.23
CA ARG A 36 19.85 -16.61 4.76
C ARG A 36 20.43 -15.52 5.65
N THR A 37 21.46 -15.81 6.45
CA THR A 37 22.13 -14.81 7.28
C THR A 37 22.95 -13.83 6.45
N GLU A 38 23.66 -14.29 5.41
CA GLU A 38 24.41 -13.41 4.51
C GLU A 38 23.52 -12.40 3.79
N ARG A 39 22.39 -12.86 3.22
CA ARG A 39 21.43 -11.95 2.57
C ARG A 39 20.85 -10.94 3.56
N LYS A 40 20.55 -11.34 4.79
CA LYS A 40 20.08 -10.43 5.85
C LYS A 40 21.15 -9.38 6.20
N ALA A 41 22.41 -9.80 6.36
CA ALA A 41 23.51 -8.90 6.68
C ALA A 41 23.79 -7.89 5.55
N GLN A 42 23.78 -8.34 4.29
CA GLN A 42 23.90 -7.45 3.13
C GLN A 42 22.75 -6.44 3.06
N HIS A 43 21.51 -6.89 3.26
CA HIS A 43 20.36 -5.99 3.31
C HIS A 43 20.44 -4.99 4.47
N LEU A 44 20.94 -5.41 5.64
CA LEU A 44 21.13 -4.52 6.78
C LEU A 44 22.22 -3.48 6.49
N ALA A 45 23.37 -3.90 5.99
CA ALA A 45 24.48 -3.02 5.65
C ALA A 45 24.08 -1.99 4.60
N GLN A 46 23.37 -2.42 3.54
CA GLN A 46 22.87 -1.52 2.51
C GLN A 46 21.86 -0.50 3.08
N ARG A 47 20.94 -0.94 3.96
CA ARG A 47 20.01 -0.03 4.65
C ARG A 47 20.72 0.98 5.53
N ILE A 48 21.78 0.58 6.22
CA ILE A 48 22.57 1.48 7.06
C ILE A 48 23.29 2.50 6.18
N LEU A 49 23.94 2.07 5.10
CA LEU A 49 24.68 2.95 4.20
C LEU A 49 23.76 3.95 3.49
N ASP A 50 22.61 3.48 3.00
CA ASP A 50 21.58 4.32 2.39
C ASP A 50 21.06 5.37 3.39
N ARG A 51 20.86 5.00 4.67
CA ARG A 51 20.42 5.94 5.70
C ARG A 51 21.52 6.89 6.16
N ALA A 52 22.77 6.42 6.24
CA ALA A 52 23.90 7.21 6.69
C ALA A 52 24.18 8.36 5.73
N LEU A 53 24.26 8.10 4.42
CA LEU A 53 24.48 9.13 3.40
C LEU A 53 23.43 10.24 3.48
N VAL A 54 22.20 9.86 3.79
CA VAL A 54 21.06 10.76 3.84
C VAL A 54 21.00 11.53 5.17
N ALA A 55 21.44 10.90 6.25
CA ALA A 55 21.53 11.52 7.57
C ALA A 55 22.71 12.50 7.67
N CYS A 56 23.81 12.27 6.93
CA CYS A 56 25.00 13.12 6.92
C CYS A 56 24.72 14.64 6.85
N PRO A 57 23.92 15.17 5.89
CA PRO A 57 23.65 16.60 5.83
C PRO A 57 22.89 17.11 7.07
N PHE A 58 21.94 16.32 7.61
CA PHE A 58 21.20 16.69 8.82
C PHE A 58 22.11 16.67 10.06
N ILE A 59 22.94 15.64 10.20
CA ILE A 59 23.91 15.51 11.28
C ILE A 59 24.91 16.67 11.20
N LEU A 60 25.43 17.01 10.01
CA LEU A 60 26.34 18.12 9.84
C LEU A 60 25.71 19.46 10.23
N CYS A 61 24.49 19.75 9.76
CA CYS A 61 23.77 20.96 10.15
C CYS A 61 23.53 20.99 11.66
N HIS A 62 23.14 19.87 12.27
CA HIS A 62 22.93 19.78 13.71
C HIS A 62 24.22 19.98 14.50
N LEU A 63 25.34 19.38 14.06
CA LEU A 63 26.65 19.60 14.66
C LEU A 63 27.06 21.07 14.56
N LEU A 64 26.82 21.76 13.44
CA LEU A 64 27.05 23.20 13.35
C LEU A 64 26.23 23.97 14.38
N LEU A 65 24.95 23.66 14.55
CA LEU A 65 24.11 24.31 15.58
C LEU A 65 24.65 24.09 16.99
N VAL A 66 25.07 22.85 17.32
CA VAL A 66 25.65 22.50 18.63
C VAL A 66 27.02 23.15 18.83
N PHE A 67 27.88 23.15 17.82
CA PHE A 67 29.19 23.82 17.88
C PHE A 67 29.05 25.32 18.04
N GLY A 68 28.07 25.94 17.36
CA GLY A 68 27.72 27.34 17.55
C GLY A 68 27.50 27.65 19.03
N GLN A 69 26.71 26.86 19.74
CA GLN A 69 26.46 27.03 21.17
C GLN A 69 27.72 26.98 22.05
N GLN A 70 28.78 26.26 21.65
CA GLN A 70 30.03 26.24 22.41
C GLN A 70 30.80 27.56 22.33
N PHE A 71 30.61 28.36 21.28
CA PHE A 71 31.25 29.67 21.12
C PHE A 71 30.59 30.77 21.97
N ASP A 72 29.33 30.58 22.37
CA ASP A 72 28.63 31.51 23.27
C ASP A 72 29.38 31.67 24.60
N GLY A 73 29.88 30.55 25.16
CA GLY A 73 30.67 30.55 26.39
C GLY A 73 32.06 31.19 26.29
N ARG A 74 32.55 31.51 25.09
CA ARG A 74 33.87 32.14 24.87
C ARG A 74 33.79 33.64 24.60
N GLY A 75 32.60 34.19 24.40
CA GLY A 75 32.38 35.61 24.08
C GLY A 75 32.56 36.00 22.61
N ASP A 76 32.72 35.03 21.70
CA ASP A 76 32.90 35.28 20.27
C ASP A 76 31.55 35.38 19.53
N CYS A 77 30.84 36.49 19.73
CA CYS A 77 29.47 36.69 19.21
C CYS A 77 29.36 36.55 17.67
N LEU A 78 30.38 36.99 16.92
CA LEU A 78 30.39 36.91 15.46
C LEU A 78 30.46 35.45 14.98
N ALA A 79 31.37 34.66 15.56
CA ALA A 79 31.54 33.25 15.21
C ALA A 79 30.28 32.45 15.56
N TYR A 80 29.72 32.68 16.74
CA TYR A 80 28.43 32.10 17.16
C TYR A 80 27.34 32.36 16.11
N SER A 81 27.15 33.63 15.73
CA SER A 81 26.10 34.04 14.80
C SER A 81 26.28 33.40 13.41
N VAL A 82 27.49 33.44 12.87
CA VAL A 82 27.81 32.89 11.55
C VAL A 82 27.60 31.37 11.52
N ILE A 83 28.08 30.64 12.53
CA ILE A 83 27.94 29.18 12.60
C ILE A 83 26.47 28.77 12.74
N LEU A 84 25.71 29.46 13.60
CA LEU A 84 24.29 29.20 13.79
C LEU A 84 23.49 29.46 12.51
N GLN A 85 23.74 30.59 11.84
CA GLN A 85 23.11 30.94 10.57
C GLN A 85 23.48 29.94 9.48
N ALA A 86 24.73 29.49 9.40
CA ALA A 86 25.17 28.48 8.44
C ALA A 86 24.46 27.13 8.68
N GLY A 87 24.34 26.68 9.92
CA GLY A 87 23.63 25.46 10.28
C GLY A 87 22.14 25.53 9.92
N LEU A 88 21.48 26.64 10.25
CA LEU A 88 20.07 26.87 9.94
C LEU A 88 19.81 26.97 8.42
N ALA A 89 20.63 27.75 7.71
CA ALA A 89 20.55 27.90 6.27
C ALA A 89 20.80 26.57 5.55
N GLY A 90 21.75 25.76 6.03
CA GLY A 90 22.00 24.41 5.53
C GLY A 90 20.79 23.50 5.70
N PHE A 91 20.17 23.52 6.89
CA PHE A 91 18.96 22.73 7.16
C PHE A 91 17.80 23.14 6.25
N LEU A 92 17.55 24.45 6.12
CA LEU A 92 16.52 24.97 5.23
C LEU A 92 16.80 24.63 3.77
N ALA A 93 18.06 24.74 3.33
CA ALA A 93 18.46 24.38 1.97
C ALA A 93 18.20 22.89 1.69
N VAL A 94 18.53 21.98 2.61
CA VAL A 94 18.25 20.54 2.46
C VAL A 94 16.73 20.29 2.35
N LEU A 95 15.92 20.97 3.16
CA LEU A 95 14.47 20.86 3.09
C LEU A 95 13.88 21.41 1.78
N VAL A 96 14.33 22.58 1.32
CA VAL A 96 13.89 23.18 0.06
C VAL A 96 14.32 22.33 -1.13
N LEU A 97 15.58 21.89 -1.15
CA LEU A 97 16.13 21.03 -2.20
C LEU A 97 15.42 19.67 -2.27
N SER A 98 14.78 19.24 -1.18
CA SER A 98 14.02 17.99 -1.18
C SER A 98 12.81 18.00 -2.12
N PHE A 99 12.17 19.16 -2.36
CA PHE A 99 11.09 19.27 -3.32
C PHE A 99 11.56 19.05 -4.77
N PHE A 100 12.86 19.18 -5.01
CA PHE A 100 13.51 18.90 -6.29
C PHE A 100 14.08 17.48 -6.37
N ALA A 101 13.71 16.59 -5.45
CA ALA A 101 14.24 15.24 -5.42
C ALA A 101 13.72 14.32 -6.55
N PHE A 102 12.90 14.84 -7.47
CA PHE A 102 12.67 14.23 -8.79
C PHE A 102 13.93 14.24 -9.66
N ALA A 103 14.83 15.21 -9.46
CA ALA A 103 16.08 15.28 -10.19
C ALA A 103 16.98 14.07 -9.82
N PRO A 104 17.58 13.37 -10.80
CA PRO A 104 18.40 12.17 -10.54
C PRO A 104 19.50 12.38 -9.50
N ALA A 105 20.15 13.55 -9.50
CA ALA A 105 21.21 13.91 -8.57
C ALA A 105 20.72 14.08 -7.11
N MET A 106 19.44 14.37 -6.92
CA MET A 106 18.83 14.66 -5.61
C MET A 106 17.92 13.54 -5.11
N ARG A 107 17.72 12.47 -5.89
CA ARG A 107 16.85 11.33 -5.56
C ARG A 107 17.25 10.64 -4.24
N TRP A 108 18.51 10.74 -3.84
CA TRP A 108 18.97 10.19 -2.56
C TRP A 108 18.29 10.87 -1.37
N LEU A 109 17.89 12.15 -1.45
CA LEU A 109 17.17 12.85 -0.38
C LEU A 109 15.81 12.20 -0.05
N MET A 110 15.15 11.58 -1.04
CA MET A 110 13.90 10.83 -0.83
C MET A 110 14.08 9.57 -0.01
N ARG A 111 15.32 9.21 0.34
CA ARG A 111 15.56 8.10 1.27
C ARG A 111 15.49 8.51 2.74
N SER A 112 15.35 9.81 3.04
CA SER A 112 15.26 10.31 4.41
C SER A 112 13.82 10.19 4.92
N PRO A 113 13.57 9.49 6.05
CA PRO A 113 12.26 9.52 6.69
C PRO A 113 11.81 10.94 7.07
N LEU A 114 12.75 11.81 7.48
CA LEU A 114 12.46 13.18 7.88
C LEU A 114 11.97 14.01 6.70
N VAL A 115 12.66 13.92 5.56
CA VAL A 115 12.24 14.61 4.32
C VAL A 115 10.86 14.14 3.89
N LEU A 116 10.61 12.84 3.95
CA LEU A 116 9.31 12.28 3.58
C LEU A 116 8.19 12.77 4.51
N GLN A 117 8.42 12.77 5.83
CA GLN A 117 7.49 13.36 6.81
C GLN A 117 7.23 14.84 6.53
N PHE A 118 8.29 15.59 6.24
CA PHE A 118 8.19 17.00 5.89
C PHE A 118 7.33 17.19 4.63
N GLN A 119 7.60 16.45 3.55
CA GLN A 119 6.80 16.54 2.32
C GLN A 119 5.34 16.12 2.52
N MET A 120 5.08 15.09 3.34
CA MET A 120 3.73 14.68 3.71
C MET A 120 2.99 15.78 4.47
N MET A 121 3.66 16.47 5.40
CA MET A 121 3.08 17.61 6.14
C MET A 121 2.66 18.75 5.21
N PHE A 122 3.37 18.96 4.09
CA PHE A 122 3.00 19.93 3.05
C PHE A 122 2.05 19.36 1.99
N MET A 123 1.56 18.13 2.16
CA MET A 123 0.71 17.45 1.18
C MET A 123 1.29 17.45 -0.24
N HIS A 124 2.63 17.40 -0.33
CA HIS A 124 3.31 17.49 -1.61
C HIS A 124 3.02 16.25 -2.45
N ARG A 125 2.29 16.43 -3.55
CA ARG A 125 1.99 15.37 -4.51
C ARG A 125 3.14 15.28 -5.52
N HIS A 126 3.85 14.15 -5.48
CA HIS A 126 4.95 13.90 -6.40
C HIS A 126 4.46 13.17 -7.65
N GLN A 127 4.64 13.78 -8.82
CA GLN A 127 4.49 13.14 -10.11
C GLN A 127 5.87 13.05 -10.77
N ALA A 128 6.37 11.85 -11.01
CA ALA A 128 7.62 11.63 -11.72
C ALA A 128 7.54 10.38 -12.59
N ALA A 129 8.26 10.39 -13.72
CA ALA A 129 8.32 9.26 -14.64
C ALA A 129 8.91 7.99 -14.00
N ARG A 130 9.70 8.15 -12.92
CA ARG A 130 10.20 7.04 -12.10
C ARG A 130 9.59 7.13 -10.71
N PRO A 131 9.11 6.01 -10.14
CA PRO A 131 8.52 6.01 -8.82
C PRO A 131 9.57 6.37 -7.75
N PRO A 132 9.17 6.96 -6.62
CA PRO A 132 10.08 7.22 -5.52
C PRO A 132 10.62 5.89 -4.94
N PRO A 133 11.81 5.90 -4.30
CA PRO A 133 12.41 4.69 -3.71
C PRO A 133 11.56 4.09 -2.59
N TYR A 134 10.73 4.91 -1.94
CA TYR A 134 9.78 4.52 -0.91
C TYR A 134 8.38 4.99 -1.28
N LEU A 135 7.39 4.11 -1.10
CA LEU A 135 5.97 4.43 -1.21
C LEU A 135 5.34 4.28 0.17
N TYR A 136 4.65 5.33 0.61
CA TYR A 136 3.78 5.27 1.77
C TYR A 136 2.42 4.76 1.31
N LEU A 137 2.04 3.62 1.86
CA LEU A 137 0.71 3.06 1.68
C LEU A 137 -0.02 3.31 2.99
N SER A 138 -1.00 4.22 2.95
CA SER A 138 -2.04 4.26 3.98
C SER A 138 -3.11 3.23 3.66
N ASP A 139 -3.87 2.84 4.67
CA ASP A 139 -5.08 2.01 4.52
C ASP A 139 -6.16 2.67 3.64
N GLY A 140 -6.08 3.99 3.42
CA GLY A 140 -7.00 4.74 2.57
C GLY A 140 -8.17 5.36 3.33
N GLY A 141 -8.37 4.96 4.58
CA GLY A 141 -9.47 5.44 5.44
C GLY A 141 -9.42 6.95 5.73
N LEU A 142 -8.24 7.58 5.58
CA LEU A 142 -8.07 9.04 5.71
C LEU A 142 -8.73 9.84 4.58
N ILE A 143 -8.89 9.23 3.40
CA ILE A 143 -9.54 9.89 2.25
C ILE A 143 -11.00 9.49 2.21
N GLU A 144 -11.28 8.19 2.30
CA GLU A 144 -12.63 7.64 2.21
C GLU A 144 -12.68 6.31 2.96
N CYS A 145 -13.63 6.17 3.90
CA CYS A 145 -13.71 4.99 4.78
C CYS A 145 -14.61 3.86 4.25
N LEU A 146 -15.49 4.13 3.27
CA LEU A 146 -16.50 3.16 2.83
C LEU A 146 -16.03 2.21 1.70
N GLY A 147 -14.93 2.54 1.01
CA GLY A 147 -14.49 1.85 -0.21
C GLY A 147 -15.39 2.07 -1.42
N VAL A 148 -16.46 2.86 -1.28
CA VAL A 148 -17.49 3.06 -2.31
C VAL A 148 -16.93 3.88 -3.47
N LEU A 149 -16.09 4.87 -3.18
CA LEU A 149 -15.49 5.72 -4.22
C LEU A 149 -14.71 4.92 -5.26
N MET A 150 -14.02 3.85 -4.87
CA MET A 150 -13.29 2.99 -5.82
C MET A 150 -14.23 2.17 -6.70
N LEU A 151 -15.38 1.76 -6.18
CA LEU A 151 -16.42 1.06 -6.94
C LEU A 151 -17.13 1.99 -7.92
N LEU A 152 -17.36 3.24 -7.53
CA LEU A 152 -17.89 4.29 -8.42
C LEU A 152 -16.94 4.55 -9.59
N ARG A 153 -15.63 4.67 -9.34
CA ARG A 153 -14.63 4.81 -10.41
C ARG A 153 -14.63 3.63 -11.39
N ARG A 154 -15.02 2.43 -10.92
CA ARG A 154 -15.18 1.22 -11.75
C ARG A 154 -16.56 1.11 -12.42
N ARG A 155 -17.46 2.07 -12.18
CA ARG A 155 -18.84 2.11 -12.69
C ARG A 155 -19.63 0.85 -12.38
N MET A 156 -19.57 0.39 -11.14
CA MET A 156 -20.32 -0.79 -10.71
C MET A 156 -21.83 -0.49 -10.80
N PRO A 157 -22.64 -1.38 -11.43
CA PRO A 157 -24.09 -1.15 -11.58
C PRO A 157 -24.85 -1.30 -10.26
N LEU A 158 -24.30 -2.06 -9.32
CA LEU A 158 -24.85 -2.23 -7.98
C LEU A 158 -23.72 -2.21 -6.96
N ILE A 159 -23.87 -1.40 -5.92
CA ILE A 159 -22.95 -1.28 -4.80
C ILE A 159 -23.75 -1.53 -3.52
N ILE A 160 -23.31 -2.52 -2.74
CA ILE A 160 -23.84 -2.76 -1.39
C ILE A 160 -22.76 -2.31 -0.41
N CYS A 161 -23.06 -1.27 0.37
CA CYS A 161 -22.14 -0.71 1.35
C CYS A 161 -22.65 -1.02 2.74
N SER A 162 -21.88 -1.73 3.55
CA SER A 162 -22.15 -1.91 4.98
C SER A 162 -21.26 -0.95 5.76
N ASP A 163 -21.84 0.12 6.29
CA ASP A 163 -21.09 1.15 7.01
C ASP A 163 -20.88 0.77 8.48
N ALA A 164 -19.60 0.68 8.86
CA ALA A 164 -19.11 0.45 10.20
C ALA A 164 -18.22 1.59 10.72
N CYS A 165 -18.21 2.75 10.05
CA CYS A 165 -17.50 3.95 10.51
C CYS A 165 -18.17 4.50 11.79
N GLU A 166 -17.36 5.06 12.69
CA GLU A 166 -17.85 5.65 13.94
C GLU A 166 -18.65 6.92 13.65
N ASP A 167 -19.96 6.91 13.97
CA ASP A 167 -20.87 8.03 13.74
C ASP A 167 -21.95 8.08 14.83
N ALA A 168 -21.54 8.45 16.05
CA ALA A 168 -22.41 8.48 17.23
C ALA A 168 -23.62 9.43 17.06
N GLU A 169 -23.47 10.50 16.27
CA GLU A 169 -24.51 11.47 16.01
C GLU A 169 -25.39 11.11 14.80
N TYR A 170 -25.09 10.03 14.08
CA TYR A 170 -25.86 9.57 12.94
C TYR A 170 -25.87 10.54 11.76
N THR A 171 -24.79 11.29 11.60
CA THR A 171 -24.61 12.29 10.55
C THR A 171 -24.50 11.71 9.14
N LEU A 172 -24.21 10.42 9.00
CA LEU A 172 -23.86 9.76 7.73
C LEU A 172 -22.64 10.44 7.05
N ARG A 173 -21.73 11.01 7.85
CA ARG A 173 -20.60 11.81 7.36
C ARG A 173 -19.75 11.08 6.33
N ALA A 174 -19.48 9.80 6.55
CA ALA A 174 -18.69 8.99 5.62
C ALA A 174 -19.33 8.91 4.22
N LEU A 175 -20.66 8.76 4.18
CA LEU A 175 -21.41 8.72 2.92
C LEU A 175 -21.45 10.10 2.26
N ASP A 176 -21.65 11.17 3.04
CA ASP A 176 -21.63 12.56 2.54
C ASP A 176 -20.27 12.91 1.93
N ASP A 177 -19.17 12.58 2.62
CA ASP A 177 -17.80 12.76 2.13
C ASP A 177 -17.58 12.01 0.81
N THR A 178 -18.06 10.76 0.69
CA THR A 178 -17.99 9.98 -0.55
C THR A 178 -18.80 10.63 -1.68
N ILE A 179 -20.01 11.11 -1.42
CA ILE A 179 -20.86 11.80 -2.41
C ILE A 179 -20.16 13.07 -2.91
N ARG A 180 -19.59 13.86 -1.99
CA ARG A 180 -18.84 15.07 -2.33
C ARG A 180 -17.62 14.76 -3.19
N LEU A 181 -16.80 13.78 -2.79
CA LEU A 181 -15.62 13.36 -3.56
C LEU A 181 -15.99 12.86 -4.97
N ALA A 182 -17.06 12.07 -5.09
CA ALA A 182 -17.53 11.57 -6.38
C ALA A 182 -17.97 12.71 -7.32
N ARG A 183 -18.60 13.76 -6.78
CA ARG A 183 -18.97 14.98 -7.52
C ARG A 183 -17.76 15.81 -7.91
N GLU A 184 -16.81 16.03 -7.00
CA GLU A 184 -15.57 16.76 -7.26
C GLU A 184 -14.72 16.09 -8.36
N GLU A 185 -14.67 14.76 -8.36
CA GLU A 185 -14.00 13.96 -9.38
C GLU A 185 -14.81 13.79 -10.68
N ARG A 186 -16.03 14.34 -10.75
CA ARG A 186 -16.95 14.22 -11.90
C ARG A 186 -17.15 12.76 -12.33
N ILE A 187 -17.32 11.86 -11.36
CA ILE A 187 -17.56 10.44 -11.63
C ILE A 187 -19.04 10.18 -11.87
N CYS A 188 -19.88 10.69 -10.96
CA CYS A 188 -21.32 10.45 -10.97
C CYS A 188 -22.06 11.50 -10.14
N SER A 189 -23.38 11.52 -10.34
CA SER A 189 -24.35 12.17 -9.46
C SER A 189 -25.21 11.12 -8.76
N PHE A 190 -25.69 11.46 -7.57
CA PHE A 190 -26.63 10.62 -6.83
C PHE A 190 -28.02 11.23 -6.90
N TYR A 191 -29.06 10.38 -6.89
CA TYR A 191 -30.46 10.81 -6.87
C TYR A 191 -31.31 9.84 -6.03
N ASP A 192 -32.47 10.30 -5.59
CA ASP A 192 -33.46 9.45 -4.94
C ASP A 192 -34.19 8.60 -6.01
N PRO A 193 -34.15 7.26 -5.94
CA PRO A 193 -34.80 6.41 -6.92
C PRO A 193 -36.32 6.58 -6.98
N ASP A 194 -36.96 7.04 -5.90
CA ASP A 194 -38.41 7.27 -5.85
C ASP A 194 -38.80 8.66 -6.39
N ASP A 195 -37.96 9.68 -6.17
CA ASP A 195 -38.11 11.00 -6.77
C ASP A 195 -36.75 11.62 -7.18
N PRO A 196 -36.32 11.45 -8.44
CA PRO A 196 -35.01 11.92 -8.90
C PRO A 196 -34.79 13.44 -8.84
N ARG A 197 -35.84 14.24 -8.61
CA ARG A 197 -35.73 15.71 -8.47
C ARG A 197 -35.36 16.16 -7.06
N ARG A 198 -35.41 15.23 -6.11
CA ARG A 198 -35.22 15.51 -4.69
C ARG A 198 -33.74 15.67 -4.36
N ASP A 199 -33.43 16.55 -3.41
CA ASP A 199 -32.08 16.69 -2.90
C ASP A 199 -31.69 15.46 -2.06
N VAL A 200 -30.60 14.80 -2.45
CA VAL A 200 -30.04 13.63 -1.76
C VAL A 200 -29.72 13.94 -0.29
N LEU A 201 -29.27 15.17 0.02
CA LEU A 201 -28.97 15.56 1.40
C LEU A 201 -30.22 15.58 2.27
N LEU A 202 -31.37 15.97 1.69
CA LEU A 202 -32.65 15.90 2.38
C LEU A 202 -33.04 14.43 2.66
N VAL A 203 -32.89 13.55 1.67
CA VAL A 203 -33.18 12.11 1.84
C VAL A 203 -32.29 11.48 2.91
N MET A 204 -31.00 11.80 2.92
CA MET A 204 -30.07 11.37 3.97
C MET A 204 -30.50 11.87 5.36
N SER A 205 -30.92 13.13 5.46
CA SER A 205 -31.39 13.71 6.72
C SER A 205 -32.67 13.03 7.24
N GLU A 206 -33.55 12.56 6.37
CA GLU A 206 -34.74 11.81 6.76
C GLU A 206 -34.39 10.41 7.25
N VAL A 207 -33.47 9.72 6.56
CA VAL A 207 -33.00 8.40 6.99
C VAL A 207 -32.29 8.44 8.33
N ARG A 208 -31.63 9.55 8.66
CA ARG A 208 -31.02 9.77 9.99
C ARG A 208 -32.04 9.59 11.12
N TYR A 209 -33.25 10.12 10.97
CA TYR A 209 -34.31 10.05 11.97
C TYR A 209 -35.28 8.88 11.76
N SER A 210 -35.24 8.23 10.60
CA SER A 210 -36.06 7.06 10.32
C SER A 210 -35.56 5.80 11.06
N SER A 211 -36.46 4.84 11.23
CA SER A 211 -36.15 3.48 11.67
C SER A 211 -35.68 2.57 10.51
N CYS A 212 -35.47 3.12 9.31
CA CYS A 212 -35.06 2.33 8.15
C CYS A 212 -33.61 1.85 8.32
N PRO A 213 -33.32 0.55 8.17
CA PRO A 213 -31.96 0.02 8.36
C PRO A 213 -31.04 0.30 7.17
N PHE A 214 -31.59 0.72 6.04
CA PHE A 214 -30.83 1.02 4.83
C PHE A 214 -31.32 2.31 4.15
N LEU A 215 -30.45 2.89 3.34
CA LEU A 215 -30.71 3.98 2.41
C LEU A 215 -30.41 3.46 1.01
N ARG A 216 -31.31 3.75 0.07
CA ARG A 216 -31.16 3.41 -1.35
C ARG A 216 -30.97 4.69 -2.15
N LEU A 217 -29.91 4.76 -2.94
CA LEU A 217 -29.62 5.89 -3.82
C LEU A 217 -29.41 5.39 -5.24
N GLY A 218 -30.01 6.09 -6.20
CA GLY A 218 -29.66 5.96 -7.61
C GLY A 218 -28.33 6.65 -7.89
N ILE A 219 -27.55 6.10 -8.81
CA ILE A 219 -26.27 6.63 -9.27
C ILE A 219 -26.43 6.89 -10.77
N ARG A 220 -26.10 8.09 -11.23
CA ARG A 220 -25.97 8.41 -12.65
C ARG A 220 -24.52 8.73 -12.97
N TYR A 221 -23.86 7.88 -13.75
CA TYR A 221 -22.47 8.06 -14.12
C TYR A 221 -22.33 9.11 -15.22
N GLU A 222 -21.29 9.95 -15.13
CA GLU A 222 -20.96 10.88 -16.20
C GLU A 222 -20.55 10.11 -17.47
N PRO A 223 -20.85 10.57 -18.69
CA PRO A 223 -20.43 9.88 -19.91
C PRO A 223 -18.90 9.85 -20.02
N SER A 224 -18.30 8.65 -20.11
CA SER A 224 -16.86 8.52 -20.33
C SER A 224 -16.55 8.65 -21.81
N SER A 225 -15.72 9.63 -22.19
CA SER A 225 -15.24 9.79 -23.57
C SER A 225 -14.40 8.60 -24.07
N ALA A 226 -13.90 7.76 -23.15
CA ALA A 226 -12.86 6.77 -23.41
C ALA A 226 -13.34 5.30 -23.35
N ALA A 227 -14.59 5.03 -22.98
CA ALA A 227 -15.07 3.65 -22.79
C ALA A 227 -16.40 3.43 -23.52
N GLY A 228 -16.40 2.53 -24.50
CA GLY A 228 -17.62 2.00 -25.09
C GLY A 228 -18.48 1.31 -24.03
N GLU A 229 -19.80 1.56 -24.09
CA GLU A 229 -20.88 0.88 -23.36
C GLU A 229 -20.59 0.59 -21.88
N GLY A 230 -20.40 1.64 -21.08
CA GLY A 230 -20.57 1.53 -19.62
C GLY A 230 -22.04 1.62 -19.22
N CYS A 231 -22.41 1.03 -18.07
CA CYS A 231 -23.72 1.23 -17.48
C CYS A 231 -23.91 2.73 -17.14
N GLU A 232 -24.93 3.36 -17.72
CA GLU A 232 -25.19 4.79 -17.52
C GLU A 232 -25.68 5.09 -16.10
N ASP A 233 -26.51 4.19 -15.57
CA ASP A 233 -27.06 4.28 -14.23
C ASP A 233 -26.57 3.11 -13.36
N GLY A 234 -26.56 3.30 -12.05
CA GLY A 234 -26.28 2.28 -11.06
C GLY A 234 -27.07 2.52 -9.79
N GLU A 235 -26.87 1.66 -8.80
CA GLU A 235 -27.58 1.73 -7.52
C GLU A 235 -26.62 1.53 -6.34
N LEU A 236 -26.80 2.32 -5.29
CA LEU A 236 -26.14 2.19 -4.00
C LEU A 236 -27.17 1.79 -2.95
N LEU A 237 -27.01 0.60 -2.38
CA LEU A 237 -27.68 0.18 -1.16
C LEU A 237 -26.72 0.37 0.02
N TYR A 238 -26.95 1.44 0.78
CA TYR A 238 -26.18 1.78 1.96
C TYR A 238 -26.88 1.23 3.20
N ILE A 239 -26.23 0.29 3.88
CA ILE A 239 -26.70 -0.38 5.08
C ILE A 239 -25.92 0.20 6.24
N ARG A 240 -26.64 0.77 7.21
CA ARG A 240 -26.00 1.29 8.42
C ARG A 240 -25.94 0.19 9.46
N MET A 241 -24.76 -0.10 9.98
CA MET A 241 -24.65 -0.93 11.18
C MET A 241 -25.13 -0.11 12.38
N ARG A 242 -26.35 -0.40 12.84
CA ARG A 242 -26.94 0.18 14.06
C ARG A 242 -27.19 -0.94 15.05
N LEU A 243 -27.01 -0.66 16.34
CA LEU A 243 -27.79 -1.35 17.36
C LEU A 243 -29.23 -0.89 17.23
N ALA A 244 -30.20 -1.81 17.29
CA ALA A 244 -31.60 -1.42 17.18
C ALA A 244 -31.98 -0.52 18.38
N PRO A 245 -32.91 0.45 18.22
CA PRO A 245 -33.38 1.24 19.36
C PRO A 245 -33.95 0.32 20.45
N GLY A 246 -33.41 0.39 21.67
CA GLY A 246 -33.78 -0.50 22.78
C GLY A 246 -33.07 -1.86 22.76
N ASP A 247 -32.14 -2.07 21.83
CA ASP A 247 -31.17 -3.16 21.90
C ASP A 247 -30.12 -2.80 22.95
N ASP A 248 -30.52 -2.91 24.22
CA ASP A 248 -29.64 -2.84 25.38
C ASP A 248 -28.83 -4.13 25.52
N ALA A 249 -28.59 -4.85 24.41
CA ALA A 249 -27.69 -5.98 24.40
C ALA A 249 -26.42 -5.51 25.09
N PRO A 250 -26.11 -6.06 26.29
CA PRO A 250 -24.95 -5.61 27.02
C PRO A 250 -23.79 -5.74 26.03
N GLU A 251 -23.03 -4.66 25.84
CA GLU A 251 -21.76 -4.72 25.14
C GLU A 251 -20.99 -5.85 25.82
N ARG A 252 -21.10 -7.06 25.29
CA ARG A 252 -20.29 -8.17 25.75
C ARG A 252 -18.95 -7.74 25.23
N PRO A 253 -17.98 -7.39 26.09
CA PRO A 253 -16.62 -7.24 25.60
C PRO A 253 -16.35 -8.53 24.83
N LEU A 254 -16.00 -8.39 23.55
CA LEU A 254 -15.86 -9.52 22.62
C LEU A 254 -14.97 -10.63 23.20
N LEU A 255 -14.12 -10.26 24.17
CA LEU A 255 -13.38 -11.14 25.04
C LEU A 255 -13.48 -10.68 26.50
N LYS A 256 -13.78 -11.59 27.42
CA LYS A 256 -13.60 -11.35 28.87
C LYS A 256 -12.09 -11.26 29.18
N MET A 257 -11.71 -10.56 30.25
CA MET A 257 -10.30 -10.49 30.70
C MET A 257 -9.67 -11.89 30.88
N SER A 258 -10.47 -12.87 31.35
CA SER A 258 -10.04 -14.27 31.45
C SER A 258 -9.81 -14.96 30.10
N GLU A 259 -10.50 -14.55 29.04
CA GLU A 259 -10.33 -15.07 27.68
C GLU A 259 -9.12 -14.41 26.99
N LEU A 260 -8.85 -13.13 27.29
CA LEU A 260 -7.64 -12.41 26.87
C LEU A 260 -6.36 -12.95 27.54
N LEU A 261 -6.44 -13.31 28.81
CA LEU A 261 -5.32 -13.85 29.60
C LEU A 261 -5.20 -15.38 29.49
N GLY A 262 -6.22 -16.04 28.93
CA GLY A 262 -6.23 -17.47 28.71
C GLY A 262 -5.25 -17.88 27.61
N ALA A 263 -4.75 -19.12 27.68
CA ALA A 263 -4.02 -19.69 26.56
C ALA A 263 -4.94 -19.70 25.31
N PRO A 264 -4.45 -19.30 24.13
CA PRO A 264 -5.26 -19.21 22.93
C PRO A 264 -5.88 -20.58 22.64
N SER A 265 -7.21 -20.66 22.67
CA SER A 265 -7.94 -21.85 22.25
C SER A 265 -8.34 -21.68 20.79
N ALA A 266 -8.21 -22.75 20.01
CA ALA A 266 -8.62 -22.71 18.60
C ALA A 266 -10.13 -22.42 18.53
N PRO A 267 -10.58 -21.41 17.78
CA PRO A 267 -11.99 -21.07 17.69
C PRO A 267 -12.78 -22.26 17.15
N GLN A 268 -13.81 -22.67 17.91
CA GLN A 268 -14.74 -23.73 17.50
C GLN A 268 -15.45 -23.29 16.22
N GLY A 269 -15.27 -24.07 15.15
CA GLY A 269 -15.89 -23.80 13.85
C GLY A 269 -15.07 -22.95 12.88
N SER A 270 -13.84 -22.56 13.23
CA SER A 270 -12.94 -22.02 12.19
C SER A 270 -12.68 -23.10 11.14
N ALA A 271 -12.85 -22.76 9.86
CA ALA A 271 -12.49 -23.62 8.72
C ALA A 271 -10.99 -24.01 8.73
N PHE A 272 -10.20 -23.37 9.58
CA PHE A 272 -8.85 -23.76 9.98
C PHE A 272 -8.85 -24.80 11.11
N ARG A 273 -9.75 -25.79 11.06
CA ARG A 273 -9.51 -27.03 11.80
C ARG A 273 -8.22 -27.58 11.21
N GLY A 274 -7.13 -27.40 11.94
CA GLY A 274 -5.84 -27.98 11.61
C GLY A 274 -6.11 -29.41 11.19
N THR A 275 -5.61 -29.74 9.99
CA THR A 275 -5.31 -31.11 9.64
C THR A 275 -4.70 -31.72 10.88
N SER A 276 -5.43 -32.66 11.50
CA SER A 276 -5.02 -33.25 12.76
C SER A 276 -3.57 -33.72 12.65
N ALA A 277 -2.84 -33.83 13.75
CA ALA A 277 -1.49 -34.39 13.73
C ALA A 277 -1.44 -35.77 13.00
N GLU A 278 -2.58 -36.46 12.86
CA GLU A 278 -2.77 -37.63 12.01
C GLU A 278 -2.69 -37.36 10.49
N GLN A 279 -3.20 -36.22 10.00
CA GLN A 279 -3.03 -35.79 8.61
C GLN A 279 -1.61 -35.27 8.31
N GLU A 280 -0.93 -34.64 9.27
CA GLU A 280 0.50 -34.33 9.11
C GLU A 280 1.37 -35.60 9.12
N ALA A 281 1.02 -36.60 9.95
CA ALA A 281 1.67 -37.92 9.92
C ALA A 281 1.39 -38.69 8.62
N SER A 282 0.17 -38.59 8.07
CA SER A 282 -0.20 -39.21 6.80
C SER A 282 0.45 -38.50 5.59
N ALA A 283 0.56 -37.17 5.61
CA ALA A 283 1.27 -36.41 4.59
C ALA A 283 2.79 -36.69 4.62
N ALA A 284 3.39 -36.81 5.81
CA ALA A 284 4.78 -37.22 5.96
C ALA A 284 5.03 -38.67 5.50
N ALA A 285 4.03 -39.56 5.65
CA ALA A 285 4.09 -40.93 5.12
C ALA A 285 3.91 -40.98 3.59
N GLN A 286 3.16 -40.05 2.98
CA GLN A 286 3.06 -39.95 1.51
C GLN A 286 4.31 -39.34 0.87
N LEU A 287 5.01 -38.44 1.56
CA LEU A 287 6.27 -37.85 1.10
C LEU A 287 7.49 -38.80 1.20
N SER A 288 7.34 -39.96 1.84
CA SER A 288 8.36 -41.02 1.90
C SER A 288 8.15 -42.15 0.89
N ALA A 289 7.12 -42.07 0.04
CA ALA A 289 6.97 -42.98 -1.09
C ALA A 289 8.06 -42.72 -2.15
N PRO A 290 8.73 -43.76 -2.68
CA PRO A 290 9.72 -43.59 -3.74
C PRO A 290 9.05 -42.99 -4.99
N PRO A 291 9.74 -42.09 -5.71
CA PRO A 291 9.18 -41.48 -6.90
C PRO A 291 8.82 -42.56 -7.93
N PRO A 292 7.67 -42.45 -8.62
CA PRO A 292 7.34 -43.36 -9.71
C PRO A 292 8.43 -43.29 -10.79
N ALA A 293 8.74 -44.45 -11.36
CA ALA A 293 9.76 -44.59 -12.40
C ALA A 293 9.54 -43.58 -13.54
N PRO A 294 10.62 -43.02 -14.11
CA PRO A 294 10.52 -42.00 -15.14
C PRO A 294 9.76 -42.53 -16.34
N ILE A 295 8.67 -41.83 -16.69
CA ILE A 295 7.93 -42.04 -17.94
C ILE A 295 8.87 -41.65 -19.09
N SER A 296 9.21 -42.63 -19.92
CA SER A 296 10.00 -42.45 -21.14
C SER A 296 9.25 -41.55 -22.12
N MET A 297 9.60 -40.26 -22.18
CA MET A 297 9.26 -39.39 -23.29
C MET A 297 10.30 -39.53 -24.41
N SER A 298 10.02 -40.39 -25.37
CA SER A 298 10.55 -40.26 -26.72
C SER A 298 9.48 -39.61 -27.60
N LEU A 299 9.93 -38.72 -28.50
CA LEU A 299 9.20 -38.08 -29.60
C LEU A 299 8.37 -36.83 -29.25
N LEU A 300 9.00 -35.66 -29.36
CA LEU A 300 8.81 -34.79 -30.55
C LEU A 300 9.75 -33.59 -30.42
N ALA A 301 10.75 -33.57 -31.30
CA ALA A 301 11.55 -32.41 -31.60
C ALA A 301 10.78 -31.54 -32.58
N ASP A 302 10.60 -30.26 -32.25
CA ASP A 302 10.54 -29.22 -33.26
C ASP A 302 11.10 -27.91 -32.68
N THR A 303 12.23 -27.52 -33.26
CA THR A 303 13.01 -26.33 -32.93
C THR A 303 12.50 -25.13 -33.71
N SER A 304 12.08 -24.07 -33.00
CA SER A 304 12.12 -22.71 -33.54
C SER A 304 12.59 -21.72 -32.46
N PRO A 305 13.32 -20.64 -32.83
CA PRO A 305 13.97 -19.76 -31.86
C PRO A 305 12.99 -18.75 -31.25
N GLN A 306 12.68 -18.91 -29.95
CA GLN A 306 11.94 -17.92 -29.18
C GLN A 306 12.82 -16.72 -28.83
N ALA A 307 12.45 -15.56 -29.37
CA ALA A 307 12.86 -14.26 -28.87
C ALA A 307 12.39 -14.09 -27.41
N ALA A 308 13.21 -13.40 -26.61
CA ALA A 308 12.99 -13.15 -25.19
C ALA A 308 11.69 -12.37 -24.92
N GLY A 309 10.59 -13.10 -24.72
CA GLY A 309 9.29 -12.56 -24.36
C GLY A 309 9.19 -12.32 -22.85
N ALA A 310 8.88 -11.09 -22.47
CA ALA A 310 8.48 -10.71 -21.13
C ALA A 310 7.29 -11.60 -20.68
N LYS A 311 7.51 -12.43 -19.66
CA LYS A 311 6.43 -13.22 -19.04
C LYS A 311 5.46 -12.27 -18.34
N LEU A 312 4.28 -12.07 -18.94
CA LEU A 312 3.12 -11.47 -18.29
C LEU A 312 2.75 -12.31 -17.06
N ARG A 313 2.71 -11.67 -15.88
CA ARG A 313 2.23 -12.29 -14.63
C ARG A 313 0.77 -12.70 -14.79
N ARG A 314 0.48 -14.00 -14.62
CA ARG A 314 -0.87 -14.60 -14.67
C ARG A 314 -1.60 -14.61 -13.32
N GLU A 315 -1.06 -13.97 -12.29
CA GLU A 315 -1.48 -14.14 -10.89
C GLU A 315 -2.59 -13.17 -10.43
N MET A 316 -3.03 -12.26 -11.30
CA MET A 316 -4.21 -11.42 -11.05
C MET A 316 -5.17 -11.67 -12.20
N ASP A 317 -6.44 -11.98 -11.92
CA ASP A 317 -7.51 -12.46 -12.82
C ASP A 317 -7.87 -11.55 -14.01
N GLY A 318 -6.89 -11.07 -14.77
CA GLY A 318 -7.09 -10.49 -16.07
C GLY A 318 -7.39 -11.61 -17.06
N ALA A 319 -8.67 -11.94 -17.23
CA ALA A 319 -9.12 -12.79 -18.32
C ALA A 319 -8.77 -12.11 -19.67
N CYS A 320 -7.68 -12.54 -20.33
CA CYS A 320 -7.48 -12.25 -21.75
C CYS A 320 -8.35 -13.26 -22.51
N CYS A 321 -9.10 -12.76 -23.50
CA CYS A 321 -10.00 -13.58 -24.32
C CYS A 321 -9.20 -14.55 -25.21
N ASP A 322 -9.71 -15.78 -25.36
CA ASP A 322 -9.02 -16.91 -26.02
C ASP A 322 -8.63 -16.67 -27.50
N GLY A 323 -9.12 -15.60 -28.14
CA GLY A 323 -8.77 -15.25 -29.52
C GLY A 323 -7.58 -14.28 -29.68
N CYS A 324 -7.17 -13.56 -28.63
CA CYS A 324 -6.26 -12.42 -28.80
C CYS A 324 -4.77 -12.72 -28.54
N CYS A 325 -4.45 -13.84 -27.89
CA CYS A 325 -3.08 -14.14 -27.42
C CYS A 325 -2.08 -14.48 -28.54
N GLY A 326 -2.54 -14.83 -29.74
CA GLY A 326 -1.66 -15.19 -30.86
C GLY A 326 -1.16 -14.02 -31.72
N LEU A 327 -1.84 -12.86 -31.67
CA LEU A 327 -1.63 -11.77 -32.64
C LEU A 327 -0.91 -10.53 -32.05
N GLY A 328 -0.48 -10.56 -30.79
CA GLY A 328 0.13 -9.39 -30.13
C GLY A 328 -0.82 -8.20 -29.97
N ARG A 329 -2.12 -8.40 -30.16
CA ARG A 329 -3.18 -7.38 -30.12
C ARG A 329 -4.19 -7.59 -28.98
N CYS A 330 -3.86 -8.36 -27.93
CA CYS A 330 -4.72 -8.37 -26.74
C CYS A 330 -4.64 -6.97 -26.11
N GLY A 331 -5.67 -6.15 -26.36
CA GLY A 331 -5.95 -4.92 -25.63
C GLY A 331 -6.36 -5.19 -24.18
N GLY A 332 -5.85 -6.27 -23.59
CA GLY A 332 -6.05 -6.64 -22.20
C GLY A 332 -5.85 -5.38 -21.38
N ARG A 333 -6.84 -5.08 -20.53
CA ARG A 333 -6.98 -3.80 -19.84
C ARG A 333 -5.61 -3.36 -19.36
N ARG A 334 -4.97 -2.43 -20.09
CA ARG A 334 -3.85 -1.69 -19.52
C ARG A 334 -4.45 -1.09 -18.26
N PHE A 335 -3.76 -1.26 -17.12
CA PHE A 335 -4.07 -0.44 -15.96
C PHE A 335 -4.27 0.99 -16.47
N PRO A 336 -5.36 1.68 -16.07
CA PRO A 336 -5.59 3.04 -16.53
C PRO A 336 -4.29 3.81 -16.34
N ASP A 337 -3.82 4.42 -17.43
CA ASP A 337 -2.64 5.25 -17.38
C ASP A 337 -3.02 6.46 -16.54
N PHE A 338 -2.60 6.46 -15.27
CA PHE A 338 -2.86 7.56 -14.34
C PHE A 338 -2.04 8.81 -14.70
N GLY A 339 -1.29 8.79 -15.80
CA GLY A 339 -0.75 9.96 -16.45
C GLY A 339 -1.84 10.78 -17.16
N THR A 340 -2.88 11.23 -16.46
CA THR A 340 -3.66 12.38 -16.94
C THR A 340 -2.83 13.63 -16.66
N GLY A 341 -2.25 14.18 -17.71
CA GLY A 341 -1.59 15.47 -17.67
C GLY A 341 -2.57 16.58 -17.32
N ASN A 342 -2.17 17.42 -16.36
CA ASN A 342 -2.53 18.83 -16.31
C ASN A 342 -1.34 19.63 -16.84
#